data_AF-A0A7S2PIH9-F1
#
_entry.id   AF-A0A7S2PIH9-F1
#
_cell.length_a   1.000
_cell.length_b   1.000
_cell.length_c   1.000
_cell.angle_alpha   90.00
_cell.angle_beta   90.00
_cell.angle_gamma   90.00
#
_symmetry.space_group_name_H-M   'P 1'
#
loop_
_entity.id
_entity.type
_entity.pdbx_description
1 polymer ?
#
loop_
_entity_poly.entity_id
_entity_poly.type
_entity_poly.pdbx_seq_one_letter_code
_entity_poly.pdbx_strand_id
1 'polypeptide(L)'
;EKSIAANIVSEIKTALQKTNGCISWERLASFIAGGENKVQPVSKTTLAKYVSATEGFRYFVTQTLPQCTTERTKKWRKTWSTNFHIFWEGAKMVANKVQVVYFHIDEKWFYSLVIRMYNKCVPALGVQGVWSRIHHRNSIDKTLAICAMAFVPRENDIRKGGTAHKVT
;
A
#
# COMPACT_ATOMS: atom_id res chain seq x y z
N GLU A 1 20.00 -48.55 11.24
CA GLU A 1 20.23 -47.09 11.17
C GLU A 1 18.90 -46.37 10.98
N LYS A 2 18.57 -45.38 11.82
CA LYS A 2 17.34 -44.59 11.63
C LYS A 2 17.66 -43.40 10.71
N SER A 3 17.35 -43.54 9.44
CA SER A 3 17.33 -42.42 8.49
C SER A 3 16.21 -41.46 8.89
N ILE A 4 16.53 -40.37 9.59
CA ILE A 4 15.61 -39.25 9.77
C ILE A 4 15.56 -38.51 8.43
N ALA A 5 14.71 -38.99 7.52
CA ALA A 5 14.31 -38.19 6.38
C ALA A 5 13.33 -37.14 6.90
N ALA A 6 13.85 -36.00 7.36
CA ALA A 6 13.01 -34.86 7.69
C ALA A 6 12.22 -34.49 6.42
N ASN A 7 10.89 -34.61 6.47
CA ASN A 7 10.02 -34.25 5.35
C ASN A 7 9.88 -32.72 5.31
N ILE A 8 11.00 -32.05 5.01
CA ILE A 8 11.15 -30.60 5.01
C ILE A 8 10.14 -29.94 4.06
N VAL A 9 9.78 -30.61 2.97
CA VAL A 9 8.79 -30.11 2.01
C VAL A 9 7.39 -30.01 2.65
N SER A 10 7.00 -31.01 3.44
CA SER A 10 5.71 -30.98 4.15
C SER A 10 5.66 -29.86 5.20
N GLU A 11 6.77 -29.60 5.90
CA GLU A 11 6.87 -28.53 6.89
C GLU A 11 6.85 -27.14 6.25
N ILE A 12 7.57 -26.95 5.14
CA ILE A 12 7.51 -25.72 4.33
C ILE A 12 6.06 -25.46 3.90
N LYS A 13 5.38 -26.48 3.35
CA LYS A 13 3.99 -26.36 2.90
C LYS A 13 3.07 -25.97 4.06
N THR A 14 3.14 -26.68 5.19
CA THR A 14 2.32 -26.38 6.37
C THR A 14 2.57 -24.97 6.89
N ALA A 15 3.82 -24.53 6.98
CA ALA A 15 4.17 -23.20 7.47
C ALA A 15 3.66 -22.09 6.54
N LEU A 16 3.86 -22.24 5.23
CA LEU A 16 3.40 -21.26 4.25
C LEU A 16 1.87 -21.23 4.16
N GLN A 17 1.18 -22.37 4.23
CA GLN A 17 -0.28 -22.43 4.23
C GLN A 17 -0.87 -21.80 5.50
N LYS A 18 -0.34 -22.16 6.68
CA LYS A 18 -0.80 -21.60 7.96
C LYS A 18 -0.66 -20.07 8.03
N THR A 19 0.36 -19.53 7.38
CA THR A 19 0.61 -18.09 7.34
C THR A 19 0.08 -17.40 6.10
N ASN A 20 -0.55 -18.11 5.16
CA ASN A 20 -0.90 -17.59 3.84
C ASN A 20 0.27 -16.87 3.15
N GLY A 21 1.49 -17.43 3.26
CA GLY A 21 2.72 -16.86 2.73
C GLY A 21 3.27 -15.64 3.48
N CYS A 22 2.63 -15.26 4.59
CA CYS A 22 2.92 -14.07 5.39
C CYS A 22 3.95 -14.36 6.51
N ILE A 23 5.12 -14.87 6.10
CA ILE A 23 6.21 -15.27 7.00
C ILE A 23 7.55 -14.83 6.41
N SER A 24 8.50 -14.35 7.22
CA SER A 24 9.86 -14.06 6.74
C SER A 24 10.63 -15.35 6.44
N TRP A 25 11.65 -15.30 5.58
CA TRP A 25 12.49 -16.47 5.31
C TRP A 25 13.22 -16.97 6.56
N GLU A 26 13.63 -16.04 7.42
CA GLU A 26 14.21 -16.31 8.75
C GLU A 26 13.23 -17.11 9.62
N ARG A 27 11.99 -16.61 9.75
CA ARG A 27 10.98 -17.23 10.60
C ARG A 27 10.50 -18.56 10.03
N LEU A 28 10.54 -18.73 8.71
CA LEU A 28 10.29 -20.02 8.06
C LEU A 28 11.38 -21.04 8.41
N ALA A 29 12.65 -20.64 8.37
CA ALA A 29 13.77 -21.50 8.77
C ALA A 29 13.67 -21.89 10.25
N SER A 30 13.39 -20.94 11.14
CA SER A 30 13.18 -21.21 12.57
C SER A 30 11.97 -22.11 12.82
N PHE A 31 10.89 -21.98 12.03
CA PHE A 31 9.72 -22.84 12.14
C PHE A 31 10.05 -24.30 11.80
N ILE A 32 10.78 -24.53 10.71
CA ILE A 32 11.25 -25.87 10.28
C ILE A 32 12.23 -26.45 11.30
N ALA A 33 13.06 -25.61 11.92
CA ALA A 33 13.96 -26.03 13.00
C ALA A 33 13.23 -26.42 14.30
N GLY A 34 11.93 -26.14 14.43
CA GLY A 34 11.17 -26.36 15.66
C GLY A 34 11.37 -25.29 16.73
N GLY A 35 11.88 -24.11 16.37
CA GLY A 35 12.08 -22.96 17.27
C GLY A 35 13.32 -22.14 16.96
N GLU A 36 13.41 -20.92 17.53
CA GLU A 36 14.53 -20.00 17.28
C GLU A 36 15.86 -20.48 17.88
N ASN A 37 15.83 -21.26 18.96
CA ASN A 37 17.01 -21.77 19.67
C ASN A 37 17.46 -23.16 19.20
N LYS A 38 16.91 -23.67 18.09
CA LYS A 38 17.23 -24.99 17.54
C LYS A 38 18.17 -24.86 16.36
N VAL A 39 19.01 -25.87 16.16
CA VAL A 39 19.92 -25.93 15.00
C VAL A 39 19.08 -25.95 13.73
N GLN A 40 19.30 -24.97 12.85
CA GLN A 40 18.55 -24.87 11.60
C GLN A 40 19.02 -25.95 10.64
N PRO A 41 18.14 -26.87 10.20
CA PRO A 41 18.52 -27.92 9.27
C PRO A 41 18.78 -27.39 7.84
N VAL A 42 18.18 -26.24 7.51
CA VAL A 42 18.29 -25.59 6.20
C VAL A 42 18.42 -24.09 6.37
N SER A 43 19.35 -23.48 5.64
CA SER A 43 19.53 -22.03 5.67
C SER A 43 18.34 -21.29 5.03
N LYS A 44 18.06 -20.07 5.51
CA LYS A 44 17.02 -19.21 4.93
C LYS A 44 17.21 -18.92 3.43
N THR A 45 18.46 -18.87 2.96
CA THR A 45 18.78 -18.62 1.55
C THR A 45 18.48 -19.84 0.68
N THR A 46 18.78 -21.04 1.17
CA THR A 46 18.42 -22.30 0.49
C THR A 46 16.90 -22.45 0.40
N LEU A 47 16.18 -22.17 1.49
CA LEU A 47 14.70 -22.18 1.49
C LEU A 47 14.12 -21.16 0.51
N ALA A 48 14.66 -19.94 0.50
CA ALA A 48 14.22 -18.91 -0.43
C ALA A 48 14.39 -19.34 -1.88
N LYS A 49 15.57 -19.87 -2.25
CA LYS A 49 15.86 -20.38 -3.59
C LYS A 49 14.89 -21.49 -3.98
N TYR A 50 14.74 -22.51 -3.13
CA TYR A 50 13.85 -23.65 -3.37
C TYR A 50 12.40 -23.21 -3.61
N VAL A 51 11.84 -22.41 -2.69
CA VAL A 51 10.44 -21.96 -2.80
C VAL A 51 10.26 -21.01 -3.99
N SER A 52 11.23 -20.14 -4.28
CA SER A 52 11.16 -19.22 -5.42
C SER A 52 11.27 -19.91 -6.78
N ALA A 53 11.89 -21.09 -6.83
CA ALA A 53 12.01 -21.89 -8.04
C ALA A 53 10.73 -22.68 -8.37
N THR A 54 9.74 -22.69 -7.47
CA THR A 54 8.46 -23.36 -7.74
C THR A 54 7.65 -22.63 -8.80
N GLU A 55 6.89 -23.39 -9.56
CA GLU A 55 6.05 -22.84 -10.64
C GLU A 55 5.01 -21.85 -10.10
N GLY A 56 4.93 -20.69 -10.76
CA GLY A 56 3.98 -19.64 -10.40
C GLY A 56 4.33 -18.86 -9.13
N PHE A 57 5.54 -19.03 -8.58
CA PHE A 57 6.00 -18.22 -7.46
C PHE A 57 5.98 -16.72 -7.82
N ARG A 58 5.41 -15.92 -6.92
CA ARG A 58 5.50 -14.45 -7.01
C ARG A 58 5.39 -13.83 -5.63
N TYR A 59 6.02 -12.67 -5.47
CA TYR A 59 5.73 -11.81 -4.33
C TYR A 59 4.43 -11.05 -4.57
N PHE A 60 3.58 -11.04 -3.56
CA PHE A 60 2.32 -10.31 -3.53
C PHE A 60 2.44 -9.15 -2.55
N VAL A 61 2.01 -7.96 -2.99
CA VAL A 61 1.98 -6.74 -2.17
C VAL A 61 0.55 -6.24 -2.12
N THR A 62 0.07 -5.93 -0.92
CA THR A 62 -1.24 -5.28 -0.76
C THR A 62 -1.14 -3.84 -1.24
N GLN A 63 -1.75 -3.54 -2.39
CA GLN A 63 -1.85 -2.18 -2.90
C GLN A 63 -3.09 -1.48 -2.32
N THR A 64 -2.92 -0.26 -1.83
CA THR A 64 -4.00 0.65 -1.44
C THR A 64 -4.18 1.71 -2.51
N LEU A 65 -4.74 1.33 -3.65
CA LEU A 65 -5.05 2.28 -4.71
C LEU A 65 -6.42 2.92 -4.49
N PRO A 66 -6.59 4.22 -4.77
CA PRO A 66 -7.90 4.85 -4.83
C PRO A 66 -8.79 4.12 -5.84
N GLN A 67 -9.95 3.63 -5.41
CA GLN A 67 -10.85 2.90 -6.30
C GLN A 67 -11.42 3.84 -7.37
N CYS A 68 -10.87 3.75 -8.59
CA CYS A 68 -11.37 4.43 -9.79
C CYS A 68 -12.01 3.42 -10.76
N THR A 69 -12.73 2.46 -10.19
CA THR A 69 -13.15 1.24 -10.89
C THR A 69 -14.42 1.43 -11.72
N THR A 70 -15.24 2.44 -11.40
CA THR A 70 -16.52 2.64 -12.10
C THR A 70 -16.42 3.72 -13.18
N GLU A 71 -17.15 3.54 -14.28
CA GLU A 71 -17.25 4.55 -15.34
C GLU A 71 -17.80 5.88 -14.82
N ARG A 72 -18.71 5.84 -13.84
CA ARG A 72 -19.21 7.03 -13.15
C ARG A 72 -18.08 7.80 -12.48
N THR A 73 -17.24 7.13 -11.68
CA THR A 73 -16.11 7.78 -10.99
C THR A 73 -15.09 8.38 -11.97
N LYS A 74 -14.83 7.71 -13.10
CA LYS A 74 -13.95 8.21 -14.15
C LYS A 74 -14.54 9.47 -14.82
N LYS A 75 -15.82 9.42 -15.20
CA LYS A 75 -16.54 10.55 -15.82
C LYS A 75 -16.54 11.77 -14.91
N TRP A 76 -16.88 11.60 -13.63
CA TRP A 76 -16.91 12.68 -12.65
C TRP A 76 -15.54 13.35 -12.46
N ARG A 77 -14.47 12.56 -12.34
CA ARG A 77 -13.10 13.10 -12.23
C ARG A 77 -12.68 13.88 -13.47
N LYS A 78 -13.02 13.37 -14.67
CA LYS A 78 -12.77 14.08 -15.93
C LYS A 78 -13.53 15.40 -15.97
N THR A 79 -14.84 15.38 -15.69
CA THR A 79 -15.67 16.59 -15.66
C THR A 79 -15.16 17.62 -14.67
N TRP A 80 -14.82 17.21 -13.44
CA TRP A 80 -14.24 18.11 -12.45
C TRP A 80 -12.94 18.74 -12.96
N SER A 81 -12.03 17.94 -13.51
CA SER A 81 -10.74 18.42 -14.03
C SER A 81 -10.91 19.41 -15.17
N THR A 82 -11.85 19.14 -16.09
CA THR A 82 -12.20 20.05 -17.18
C THR A 82 -12.75 21.37 -16.66
N ASN A 83 -13.72 21.33 -15.75
CA ASN A 83 -14.33 22.54 -15.20
C ASN A 83 -13.34 23.37 -14.37
N PHE A 84 -12.50 22.69 -13.57
CA PHE A 84 -11.43 23.32 -12.81
C PHE A 84 -10.46 24.06 -13.75
N HIS A 85 -10.08 23.43 -14.87
CA HIS A 85 -9.21 24.04 -15.86
C HIS A 85 -9.87 25.27 -16.51
N ILE A 86 -11.12 25.16 -16.97
CA ILE A 86 -11.87 26.27 -17.58
C ILE A 86 -11.96 27.46 -16.62
N PHE A 87 -12.30 27.21 -15.36
CA PHE A 87 -12.36 28.25 -14.33
C PHE A 87 -11.02 29.00 -14.20
N TRP A 88 -9.90 28.27 -14.10
CA TRP A 88 -8.58 28.89 -13.94
C TRP A 88 -8.03 29.53 -15.21
N GLU A 89 -8.49 29.15 -16.40
CA GLU A 89 -8.21 29.94 -17.60
C GLU A 89 -9.01 31.26 -17.58
N GLY A 90 -10.28 31.23 -17.16
CA GLY A 90 -11.10 32.44 -16.99
C GLY A 90 -10.58 33.39 -15.90
N ALA A 91 -10.10 32.86 -14.78
CA ALA A 91 -9.57 33.64 -13.65
C ALA A 91 -8.39 34.54 -14.06
N LYS A 92 -7.56 34.09 -15.02
CA LYS A 92 -6.45 34.88 -15.58
C LYS A 92 -6.94 36.10 -16.34
N MET A 93 -8.05 35.97 -17.05
CA MET A 93 -8.61 37.07 -17.86
C MET A 93 -9.11 38.23 -17.01
N VAL A 94 -9.40 37.99 -15.72
CA VAL A 94 -9.88 39.01 -14.77
C VAL A 94 -8.83 39.42 -13.74
N ALA A 95 -7.58 38.98 -13.90
CA ALA A 95 -6.49 39.26 -12.95
C ALA A 95 -6.19 40.76 -12.76
N ASN A 96 -6.51 41.58 -13.76
CA ASN A 96 -6.39 43.04 -13.67
C ASN A 96 -7.49 43.72 -12.83
N LYS A 97 -8.57 42.99 -12.49
CA LYS A 97 -9.74 43.52 -11.77
C LYS A 97 -9.91 42.90 -10.40
N VAL A 98 -9.65 41.59 -10.28
CA VAL A 98 -9.88 40.83 -9.05
C VAL A 98 -8.76 39.83 -8.81
N GLN A 99 -8.43 39.61 -7.54
CA GLN A 99 -7.56 38.51 -7.11
C GLN A 99 -8.43 37.33 -6.69
N VAL A 100 -8.20 36.18 -7.31
CA VAL A 100 -8.85 34.92 -6.93
C VAL A 100 -8.01 34.25 -5.85
N VAL A 101 -8.66 33.79 -4.79
CA VAL A 101 -8.04 33.03 -3.70
C VAL A 101 -8.57 31.61 -3.72
N TYR A 102 -7.66 30.65 -3.72
CA TYR A 102 -7.99 29.23 -3.66
C TYR A 102 -7.93 28.75 -2.21
N PHE A 103 -9.08 28.40 -1.65
CA PHE A 103 -9.15 27.77 -0.33
C PHE A 103 -9.20 26.25 -0.47
N HIS A 104 -8.36 25.56 0.28
CA HIS A 104 -8.37 24.12 0.40
C HIS A 104 -8.40 23.72 1.87
N ILE A 105 -9.40 22.92 2.24
CA ILE A 105 -9.49 22.29 3.55
C ILE A 105 -9.49 20.80 3.30
N ASP A 106 -8.56 20.09 3.95
CA ASP A 106 -8.52 18.64 3.91
C ASP A 106 -8.48 18.07 5.32
N GLU A 107 -9.22 17.00 5.50
CA GLU A 107 -9.28 16.22 6.71
C GLU A 107 -8.61 14.88 6.44
N LYS A 108 -7.45 14.67 7.05
CA LYS A 108 -6.69 13.45 6.84
C LYS A 108 -6.55 12.66 8.13
N TRP A 109 -7.12 11.46 8.10
CA TRP A 109 -6.90 10.45 9.12
C TRP A 109 -5.57 9.73 8.88
N PHE A 110 -4.69 9.81 9.86
CA PHE A 110 -3.48 9.01 9.96
C PHE A 110 -3.79 7.78 10.81
N TYR A 111 -3.57 6.60 10.22
CA TYR A 111 -3.79 5.31 10.86
C TYR A 111 -2.43 4.63 11.07
N SER A 112 -2.17 4.10 12.26
CA SER A 112 -1.02 3.22 12.49
C SER A 112 -1.29 1.82 11.89
N LEU A 113 -0.96 1.65 10.61
CA LEU A 113 -1.16 0.39 9.88
C LEU A 113 0.15 -0.35 9.64
N VAL A 114 0.16 -1.66 9.91
CA VAL A 114 1.24 -2.56 9.45
C VAL A 114 0.85 -3.13 8.08
N ILE A 115 1.45 -2.61 7.01
CA ILE A 115 1.32 -3.18 5.67
C ILE A 115 2.38 -4.27 5.50
N ARG A 116 1.95 -5.49 5.19
CA ARG A 116 2.86 -6.60 4.89
C ARG A 116 3.32 -6.48 3.44
N MET A 117 4.62 -6.30 3.23
CA MET A 117 5.26 -6.38 1.91
C MET A 117 5.84 -7.77 1.69
N TYR A 118 5.92 -8.21 0.43
CA TYR A 118 6.56 -9.46 0.02
C TYR A 118 5.91 -10.74 0.58
N ASN A 119 4.57 -10.78 0.62
CA ASN A 119 3.85 -12.03 0.89
C ASN A 119 4.17 -13.04 -0.21
N LYS A 120 4.42 -14.30 0.17
CA LYS A 120 4.80 -15.35 -0.78
C LYS A 120 3.55 -15.99 -1.37
N CYS A 121 3.32 -15.81 -2.67
CA CYS A 121 2.34 -16.59 -3.42
C CYS A 121 3.07 -17.80 -4.02
N VAL A 122 2.69 -19.01 -3.60
CA VAL A 122 3.34 -20.26 -3.99
C VAL A 122 2.26 -21.27 -4.41
N PRO A 123 1.70 -21.17 -5.62
CA PRO A 123 0.59 -22.01 -6.05
C PRO A 123 0.90 -23.51 -6.01
N ALA A 124 2.14 -23.90 -6.35
CA ALA A 124 2.63 -25.27 -6.26
C ALA A 124 2.54 -25.88 -4.84
N LEU A 125 2.54 -25.04 -3.80
CA LEU A 125 2.37 -25.46 -2.40
C LEU A 125 0.96 -25.16 -1.86
N GLY A 126 0.01 -24.79 -2.73
CA GLY A 126 -1.36 -24.44 -2.35
C GLY A 126 -1.48 -23.09 -1.64
N VAL A 127 -0.51 -22.18 -1.81
CA VAL A 127 -0.49 -20.87 -1.16
C VAL A 127 -0.85 -19.81 -2.19
N GLN A 128 -2.06 -19.27 -2.09
CA GLN A 128 -2.53 -18.18 -2.95
C GLN A 128 -2.18 -16.82 -2.34
N GLY A 129 -2.07 -15.80 -3.18
CA GLY A 129 -1.88 -14.42 -2.73
C GLY A 129 -3.13 -13.94 -1.98
N VAL A 130 -3.00 -13.70 -0.67
CA VAL A 130 -4.11 -13.17 0.14
C VAL A 130 -4.05 -11.65 0.15
N TRP A 131 -5.14 -11.03 -0.28
CA TRP A 131 -5.35 -9.60 -0.11
C TRP A 131 -5.82 -9.30 1.32
N SER A 132 -4.98 -8.64 2.10
CA SER A 132 -5.36 -8.15 3.42
C SER A 132 -6.24 -6.91 3.25
N ARG A 133 -7.56 -7.09 3.41
CA ARG A 133 -8.49 -5.96 3.52
C ARG A 133 -8.14 -5.16 4.77
N ILE A 134 -7.81 -3.88 4.57
CA ILE A 134 -7.67 -2.95 5.68
C ILE A 134 -9.09 -2.64 6.14
N HIS A 135 -9.52 -3.33 7.20
CA HIS A 135 -10.78 -3.01 7.84
C HIS A 135 -10.62 -1.71 8.62
N HIS A 136 -11.57 -0.78 8.46
CA HIS A 136 -11.71 0.39 9.30
C HIS A 136 -12.15 -0.07 10.71
N ARG A 137 -11.26 -0.72 11.47
CA ARG A 137 -11.51 -1.09 12.87
C ARG A 137 -11.23 0.11 13.78
N ASN A 138 -11.97 0.19 14.89
CA ASN A 138 -11.90 1.30 15.85
C ASN A 138 -10.69 1.22 16.81
N SER A 139 -9.86 0.18 16.69
CA SER A 139 -8.76 -0.12 17.62
C SER A 139 -7.36 0.18 17.07
N ILE A 140 -7.27 0.92 15.97
CA ILE A 140 -6.00 1.42 15.43
C ILE A 140 -5.87 2.86 15.91
N ASP A 141 -4.69 3.30 16.31
CA ASP A 141 -4.47 4.71 16.66
C ASP A 141 -4.80 5.57 15.45
N LYS A 142 -5.72 6.50 15.66
CA LYS A 142 -6.25 7.40 14.64
C LYS A 142 -5.94 8.82 15.06
N THR A 143 -5.11 9.50 14.28
CA THR A 143 -4.92 10.93 14.42
C THR A 143 -5.59 11.61 13.24
N LEU A 144 -6.58 12.46 13.51
CA LEU A 144 -7.13 13.35 12.49
C LEU A 144 -6.28 14.62 12.45
N ALA A 145 -5.74 14.95 11.28
CA ALA A 145 -5.25 16.31 11.03
C ALA A 145 -6.22 17.02 10.09
N ILE A 146 -6.56 18.25 10.47
CA ILE A 146 -7.30 19.17 9.61
C ILE A 146 -6.30 20.21 9.15
N CYS A 147 -6.14 20.34 7.83
CA CYS A 147 -5.27 21.35 7.24
C CYS A 147 -6.12 22.29 6.39
N ALA A 148 -6.12 23.56 6.75
CA ALA A 148 -6.77 24.62 5.99
C ALA A 148 -5.71 25.59 5.45
N MET A 149 -5.72 25.78 4.14
CA MET A 149 -4.76 26.61 3.42
C MET A 149 -5.49 27.51 2.43
N ALA A 150 -5.08 28.78 2.39
CA ALA A 150 -5.41 29.71 1.34
C ALA A 150 -4.21 29.83 0.42
N PHE A 151 -4.42 29.75 -0.87
CA PHE A 151 -3.39 29.96 -1.88
C PHE A 151 -3.79 31.12 -2.77
N VAL A 152 -2.88 32.07 -2.94
CA VAL A 152 -3.05 33.27 -3.74
C VAL A 152 -2.14 33.17 -4.96
N PRO A 153 -2.65 32.75 -6.13
CA PRO A 153 -1.83 32.61 -7.34
C PRO A 153 -1.39 33.97 -7.88
N ARG A 154 -0.17 34.03 -8.42
CA ARG A 154 0.33 35.23 -9.10
C ARG A 154 -0.49 35.48 -10.37
N GLU A 155 -1.03 36.69 -10.51
CA GLU A 155 -1.86 37.08 -11.67
C GLU A 155 -3.03 36.12 -11.94
N ASN A 156 -3.58 35.51 -10.88
CA ASN A 156 -4.56 34.42 -10.97
C ASN A 156 -4.14 33.22 -11.84
N ASP A 157 -2.85 33.05 -12.13
CA ASP A 157 -2.32 31.88 -12.82
C ASP A 157 -1.67 30.91 -11.84
N ILE A 158 -2.43 29.86 -11.47
CA ILE A 158 -1.97 28.74 -10.65
C ILE A 158 -0.65 28.10 -11.15
N ARG A 159 -0.35 28.15 -12.45
CA ARG A 159 0.88 27.56 -13.02
C ARG A 159 2.12 28.41 -12.74
N LYS A 160 1.94 29.71 -12.47
CA LYS A 160 3.04 30.62 -12.09
C LYS A 160 3.37 30.56 -10.60
N GLY A 161 2.72 29.65 -9.86
CA GLY A 161 2.81 29.58 -8.42
C GLY A 161 2.08 30.74 -7.73
N GLY A 162 2.44 31.01 -6.48
CA GLY A 162 1.69 31.91 -5.63
C GLY A 162 2.17 31.87 -4.19
N THR A 163 1.47 32.59 -3.33
CA THR A 163 1.74 32.61 -1.89
C THR A 163 0.71 31.73 -1.19
N ALA A 164 1.19 30.77 -0.40
CA ALA A 164 0.34 29.97 0.47
C ALA A 164 0.31 30.59 1.87
N HIS A 165 -0.88 30.72 2.42
CA HIS A 165 -1.12 31.15 3.79
C HIS A 165 -1.86 30.04 4.51
N LYS A 166 -1.30 29.62 5.65
CA LYS A 166 -1.99 28.74 6.58
C LYS A 166 -3.19 29.50 7.15
N VAL A 167 -4.37 28.88 7.08
CA VAL A 167 -5.62 29.43 7.63
C VAL A 167 -5.87 28.68 8.93
N THR A 168 -4.99 28.87 9.92
CA THR A 168 -5.07 28.24 11.25
C THR A 168 -4.16 28.95 12.21
#